data_AF-A0A2A2M767-F1
#
_entry.id   AF-A0A2A2M767-F1
#
_cell.length_a   1.000
_cell.length_b   1.000
_cell.length_c   1.000
_cell.angle_alpha   90.00
_cell.angle_beta   90.00
_cell.angle_gamma   90.00
#
_symmetry.space_group_name_H-M   'P 1'
#
loop_
_entity.id
_entity.type
_entity.pdbx_description
1 polymer ?
#
loop_
_entity_poly.entity_id
_entity_poly.type
_entity_poly.pdbx_seq_one_letter_code
_entity_poly.pdbx_strand_id
1 'polypeptide(L)'
;MEVYSTENEQVDALRRFFIENGKALAIGVVIGIGALLGWRYWQNHQQAEMTGASQSYQQASEALTGGKADGVALAEKFIEKNANNYGVLAALQLAQHEVDQKDFAKAEHQLAWAQGQAKDENLKSLIDLRLARVQLQENKLDDALKTLDLVKATGWVAMAQDVRGDVLVKKGDVKGAREAYSKGLASDASQSLQALLRMKLNNLSN
;
A
#
# COMPACT_ATOMS: atom_id res chain seq x y z
N MET A 1 -31.35 -5.00 57.15
CA MET A 1 -32.65 -4.40 56.78
C MET A 1 -32.97 -3.43 57.90
N GLU A 2 -33.10 -2.13 57.71
CA GLU A 2 -33.57 -1.37 56.55
C GLU A 2 -32.83 -0.03 56.46
N VAL A 3 -32.38 0.32 55.25
CA VAL A 3 -31.93 1.67 54.92
C VAL A 3 -33.19 2.51 54.71
N TYR A 4 -33.77 3.04 55.79
CA TYR A 4 -34.74 4.12 55.68
C TYR A 4 -33.96 5.43 55.61
N SER A 5 -33.62 5.84 54.40
CA SER A 5 -33.32 7.25 54.15
C SER A 5 -34.65 7.89 53.80
N THR A 6 -35.18 8.72 54.71
CA THR A 6 -36.38 9.50 54.40
C THR A 6 -36.09 10.38 53.18
N GLU A 7 -37.05 10.55 52.26
CA GLU A 7 -36.84 11.35 51.02
C GLU A 7 -36.21 12.72 51.31
N ASN A 8 -36.59 13.33 52.44
CA ASN A 8 -36.07 14.62 52.88
C ASN A 8 -34.55 14.59 53.18
N GLU A 9 -34.03 13.53 53.80
CA GLU A 9 -32.59 13.41 54.12
C GLU A 9 -31.74 13.14 52.87
N GLN A 10 -32.27 12.40 51.89
CA GLN A 10 -31.58 12.20 50.61
C GLN A 10 -31.47 13.52 49.83
N VAL A 11 -32.54 14.33 49.84
CA VAL A 11 -32.58 15.64 49.17
C VAL A 11 -31.60 16.62 49.83
N ASP A 12 -31.54 16.66 51.16
CA ASP A 12 -30.62 17.53 51.89
C ASP A 12 -29.15 17.13 51.71
N ALA A 13 -28.84 15.82 51.70
CA ALA A 13 -27.51 15.31 51.41
C ALA A 13 -27.06 15.67 49.99
N LEU A 14 -27.95 15.53 49.01
CA LEU A 14 -27.70 15.90 47.63
C LEU A 14 -27.50 17.42 47.49
N ARG A 15 -28.32 18.23 48.18
CA ARG A 15 -28.20 19.68 48.20
C ARG A 15 -26.85 20.13 48.76
N ARG A 16 -26.41 19.56 49.87
CA ARG A 16 -25.09 19.85 50.47
C ARG A 16 -23.96 19.45 49.55
N PHE A 17 -24.03 18.28 48.91
CA PHE A 17 -23.03 17.83 47.95
C PHE A 17 -22.82 18.82 46.80
N PHE A 18 -23.90 19.33 46.20
CA PHE A 18 -23.81 20.32 45.11
C PHE A 18 -23.35 21.70 45.59
N ILE A 19 -23.71 22.13 46.80
CA ILE A 19 -23.24 23.39 47.38
C ILE A 19 -21.73 23.33 47.66
N GLU A 20 -21.26 22.21 48.23
CA GLU A 20 -19.86 22.02 48.60
C GLU A 20 -18.96 21.75 47.38
N ASN A 21 -19.43 20.97 46.40
CA ASN A 21 -18.63 20.50 45.26
C ASN A 21 -18.95 21.22 43.94
N GLY A 22 -19.93 22.12 43.90
CA GLY A 22 -20.45 22.72 42.67
C GLY A 22 -19.40 23.37 41.78
N LYS A 23 -18.35 23.99 42.37
CA LYS A 23 -17.23 24.56 41.61
C LYS A 23 -16.38 23.48 40.92
N ALA A 24 -16.04 22.41 41.64
CA ALA A 24 -15.28 21.29 41.09
C ALA A 24 -16.07 20.54 40.02
N LEU A 25 -17.38 20.38 40.23
CA LEU A 25 -18.29 19.73 39.29
C LEU A 25 -18.45 20.57 38.01
N ALA A 26 -18.56 21.90 38.13
CA ALA A 26 -18.57 22.80 36.98
C ALA A 26 -17.25 22.74 36.18
N ILE A 27 -16.10 22.76 36.85
CA ILE A 27 -14.78 22.62 36.21
C ILE A 27 -14.68 21.26 35.49
N GLY A 28 -15.08 20.18 36.14
CA GLY A 28 -15.09 18.84 35.57
C GLY A 28 -15.96 18.74 34.31
N VAL A 29 -17.14 19.36 34.31
CA VAL A 29 -18.02 19.42 33.13
C VAL A 29 -17.37 20.21 31.99
N VAL A 30 -16.76 21.36 32.27
CA VAL A 30 -16.09 22.17 31.23
C VAL A 30 -14.91 21.41 30.61
N ILE A 31 -14.08 20.76 31.43
CA ILE A 31 -12.98 19.93 30.95
C ILE A 31 -13.50 18.75 30.13
N GLY A 32 -14.55 18.07 30.60
CA GLY A 32 -15.17 16.94 29.90
C GLY A 32 -15.71 17.34 28.53
N ILE A 33 -16.41 18.47 28.43
CA ILE A 33 -16.91 19.00 27.15
C ILE A 33 -15.74 19.40 26.25
N GLY A 34 -14.72 20.08 26.77
CA GLY A 34 -13.53 20.47 26.01
C GLY A 34 -12.80 19.26 25.42
N ALA A 35 -12.60 18.21 26.22
CA ALA A 35 -11.99 16.97 25.78
C ALA A 35 -12.81 16.26 24.69
N LEU A 36 -14.14 16.18 24.85
CA LEU A 36 -15.03 15.57 23.87
C LEU A 36 -15.06 16.35 22.55
N LEU A 37 -15.12 17.68 22.60
CA LEU A 37 -15.09 18.53 21.41
C LEU A 37 -13.74 18.45 20.71
N GLY A 38 -12.64 18.46 21.45
CA GLY A 38 -11.28 18.28 20.91
C GLY A 38 -11.11 16.93 20.23
N TRP A 39 -11.53 15.84 20.88
CA TRP A 39 -11.49 14.50 20.30
C TRP A 39 -12.36 14.39 19.04
N ARG A 40 -13.59 14.92 19.08
CA ARG A 40 -14.51 14.90 17.93
C ARG A 40 -13.99 15.73 16.76
N TYR A 41 -13.37 16.88 17.02
CA TYR A 41 -12.74 17.71 16.00
C TYR A 41 -11.60 16.95 15.33
N TRP A 42 -10.71 16.34 16.12
CA TRP A 42 -9.60 15.53 15.61
C TRP A 42 -10.11 14.35 14.78
N GLN A 43 -11.10 13.60 15.27
CA GLN A 43 -11.72 12.48 14.56
C GLN A 43 -12.37 12.92 13.23
N ASN A 44 -13.14 14.00 13.24
CA ASN A 44 -13.80 14.53 12.05
C ASN A 44 -12.78 15.00 11.01
N HIS A 45 -11.71 15.65 11.44
CA HIS A 45 -10.64 16.09 10.54
C HIS A 45 -9.97 14.89 9.87
N GLN A 46 -9.61 13.87 10.65
CA GLN A 46 -9.04 12.63 10.13
C GLN A 46 -9.98 11.94 9.13
N GLN A 47 -11.29 11.92 9.41
CA GLN A 47 -12.27 11.29 8.55
C GLN A 47 -12.54 12.07 7.25
N ALA A 48 -12.52 13.41 7.31
CA ALA A 48 -12.64 14.27 6.14
C ALA A 48 -11.42 14.13 5.21
N GLU A 49 -10.20 14.06 5.75
CA GLU A 49 -8.99 13.81 4.97
C GLU A 49 -9.03 12.46 4.27
N MET A 50 -9.41 11.38 4.98
CA MET A 50 -9.50 10.04 4.40
C MET A 50 -10.56 9.94 3.29
N THR A 51 -11.70 10.62 3.47
CA THR A 51 -12.78 10.64 2.47
C THR A 51 -12.39 11.46 1.24
N GLY A 52 -11.74 12.61 1.44
CA GLY A 52 -11.24 13.46 0.34
C GLY A 52 -10.15 12.77 -0.50
N ALA A 53 -9.22 12.07 0.15
CA ALA A 53 -8.17 11.31 -0.54
C ALA A 53 -8.75 10.14 -1.35
N SER A 54 -9.74 9.41 -0.79
CA SER A 54 -10.42 8.32 -1.49
C SER A 54 -11.20 8.80 -2.72
N GLN A 55 -11.96 9.89 -2.61
CA GLN A 55 -12.68 10.46 -3.76
C GLN A 55 -11.73 10.97 -4.84
N SER A 56 -10.64 11.64 -4.44
CA SER A 56 -9.63 12.14 -5.37
C SER A 56 -8.89 11.00 -6.07
N TYR A 57 -8.58 9.92 -5.35
CA TYR A 57 -8.03 8.69 -5.92
C TYR A 57 -8.98 8.09 -6.96
N GLN A 58 -10.27 7.96 -6.62
CA GLN A 58 -11.27 7.42 -7.54
C GLN A 58 -11.34 8.25 -8.83
N GLN A 59 -11.38 9.58 -8.72
CA GLN A 59 -11.39 10.47 -9.89
C GLN A 59 -10.14 10.32 -10.75
N ALA A 60 -8.95 10.23 -10.14
CA ALA A 60 -7.70 10.04 -10.86
C ALA A 60 -7.66 8.68 -11.57
N SER A 61 -8.05 7.61 -10.88
CA SER A 61 -8.13 6.25 -11.42
C SER A 61 -9.12 6.15 -12.58
N GLU A 62 -10.31 6.74 -12.45
CA GLU A 62 -11.33 6.74 -13.50
C GLU A 62 -10.90 7.59 -14.71
N ALA A 63 -10.23 8.72 -14.49
CA ALA A 63 -9.73 9.55 -15.58
C ALA A 63 -8.63 8.83 -16.38
N LEU A 64 -7.74 8.12 -15.69
CA LEU A 64 -6.66 7.33 -16.30
C LEU A 64 -7.20 6.13 -17.08
N THR A 65 -8.12 5.35 -16.50
CA THR A 65 -8.69 4.16 -17.14
C THR A 65 -9.73 4.48 -18.21
N GLY A 66 -10.45 5.59 -18.07
CA GLY A 66 -11.45 6.07 -19.03
C GLY A 66 -10.87 6.73 -20.29
N GLY A 67 -9.54 6.81 -20.44
CA GLY A 67 -8.89 7.35 -21.63
C GLY A 67 -9.14 8.84 -21.86
N LYS A 68 -9.44 9.60 -20.78
CA LYS A 68 -9.55 11.05 -20.89
C LYS A 68 -8.17 11.64 -21.23
N ALA A 69 -8.13 12.65 -22.09
CA ALA A 69 -6.88 13.29 -22.53
C ALA A 69 -5.98 13.75 -21.37
N ASP A 70 -6.58 14.14 -20.23
CA ASP A 70 -5.88 14.63 -19.05
C ASP A 70 -5.67 13.58 -17.94
N GLY A 71 -6.02 12.31 -18.19
CA GLY A 71 -6.00 11.25 -17.16
C GLY A 71 -4.63 11.03 -16.52
N VAL A 72 -3.57 11.06 -17.34
CA VAL A 72 -2.17 10.93 -16.89
C VAL A 72 -1.78 12.11 -15.99
N ALA A 73 -2.00 13.34 -16.45
CA ALA A 73 -1.63 14.54 -15.69
C ALA A 73 -2.39 14.65 -14.35
N LEU A 74 -3.64 14.17 -14.29
CA LEU A 74 -4.41 14.09 -13.05
C LEU A 74 -3.82 13.05 -12.09
N ALA A 75 -3.41 11.88 -12.60
CA ALA A 75 -2.76 10.85 -11.80
C ALA A 75 -1.41 11.34 -11.24
N GLU A 76 -0.57 11.96 -12.07
CA GLU A 76 0.72 12.53 -11.63
C GLU A 76 0.54 13.55 -10.50
N LYS A 77 -0.36 14.53 -10.68
CA LYS A 77 -0.67 15.53 -9.64
C LYS A 77 -1.21 14.89 -8.36
N PHE A 78 -1.97 13.81 -8.47
CA PHE A 78 -2.48 13.10 -7.31
C PHE A 78 -1.35 12.39 -6.55
N ILE A 79 -0.45 11.71 -7.27
CA ILE A 79 0.72 11.02 -6.73
C ILE A 79 1.63 12.01 -5.98
N GLU A 80 1.97 13.14 -6.60
CA GLU A 80 2.81 14.19 -6.00
C GLU A 80 2.27 14.72 -4.68
N LYS A 81 0.94 14.85 -4.58
CA LYS A 81 0.27 15.38 -3.38
C LYS A 81 0.08 14.34 -2.27
N ASN A 82 0.21 13.05 -2.57
CA ASN A 82 -0.19 11.98 -1.66
C ASN A 82 0.93 10.95 -1.47
N ALA A 83 1.89 11.24 -0.59
CA ALA A 83 2.92 10.28 -0.16
C ALA A 83 2.37 9.21 0.82
N ASN A 84 1.18 8.67 0.54
CA ASN A 84 0.48 7.66 1.34
C ASN A 84 0.11 6.45 0.47
N ASN A 85 -0.61 5.47 1.05
CA ASN A 85 -0.99 4.26 0.33
C ASN A 85 -1.82 4.53 -0.93
N TYR A 86 -2.65 5.59 -0.96
CA TYR A 86 -3.41 5.94 -2.15
C TYR A 86 -2.50 6.45 -3.28
N GLY A 87 -1.48 7.25 -2.97
CA GLY A 87 -0.49 7.65 -3.97
C GLY A 87 0.31 6.46 -4.51
N VAL A 88 0.68 5.51 -3.66
CA VAL A 88 1.33 4.26 -4.10
C VAL A 88 0.43 3.48 -5.06
N LEU A 89 -0.85 3.33 -4.74
CA LEU A 89 -1.81 2.65 -5.63
C LEU A 89 -1.99 3.40 -6.96
N ALA A 90 -2.08 4.73 -6.92
CA ALA A 90 -2.19 5.55 -8.12
C ALA A 90 -0.92 5.44 -9.00
N ALA A 91 0.27 5.45 -8.39
CA ALA A 91 1.52 5.25 -9.10
C ALA A 91 1.60 3.86 -9.75
N LEU A 92 1.12 2.81 -9.08
CA LEU A 92 1.03 1.47 -9.66
C LEU A 92 0.07 1.40 -10.86
N GLN A 93 -1.06 2.12 -10.81
CA GLN A 93 -2.00 2.21 -11.93
C GLN A 93 -1.41 2.99 -13.10
N LEU A 94 -0.75 4.12 -12.82
CA LEU A 94 -0.10 4.92 -13.84
C LEU A 94 1.04 4.14 -14.52
N ALA A 95 1.87 3.44 -13.74
CA ALA A 95 2.90 2.57 -14.27
C ALA A 95 2.33 1.48 -15.21
N GLN A 96 1.19 0.88 -14.85
CA GLN A 96 0.52 -0.09 -15.73
C GLN A 96 0.08 0.56 -17.05
N HIS A 97 -0.54 1.73 -16.98
CA HIS A 97 -0.94 2.48 -18.17
C HIS A 97 0.27 2.80 -19.07
N GLU A 98 1.38 3.24 -18.49
CA GLU A 98 2.62 3.55 -19.21
C GLU A 98 3.25 2.29 -19.86
N VAL A 99 3.20 1.14 -19.17
CA VAL A 99 3.61 -0.16 -19.74
C VAL A 99 2.74 -0.53 -20.94
N ASP A 100 1.43 -0.32 -20.88
CA ASP A 100 0.51 -0.62 -21.98
C ASP A 100 0.81 0.27 -23.21
N GLN A 101 1.27 1.50 -22.98
CA GLN A 101 1.77 2.41 -24.01
C GLN A 101 3.23 2.14 -24.43
N LYS A 102 3.88 1.12 -23.85
CA LYS A 102 5.30 0.78 -24.03
C LYS A 102 6.28 1.90 -23.61
N ASP A 103 5.82 2.84 -22.78
CA ASP A 103 6.67 3.87 -22.17
C ASP A 103 7.29 3.33 -20.88
N PHE A 104 8.21 2.37 -21.04
CA PHE A 104 8.83 1.66 -19.92
C PHE A 104 9.65 2.57 -19.01
N ALA A 105 10.23 3.64 -19.55
CA ALA A 105 11.02 4.59 -18.76
C ALA A 105 10.15 5.35 -17.75
N LYS A 106 8.95 5.79 -18.15
CA LYS A 106 8.01 6.40 -17.21
C LYS A 106 7.47 5.38 -16.21
N ALA A 107 7.15 4.17 -16.67
CA ALA A 107 6.69 3.11 -15.78
C ALA A 107 7.73 2.79 -14.69
N GLU A 108 9.01 2.75 -15.06
CA GLU A 108 10.11 2.55 -14.10
C GLU A 108 10.13 3.69 -13.07
N HIS A 109 10.02 4.95 -13.51
CA HIS A 109 9.99 6.11 -12.63
C HIS A 109 8.84 6.01 -11.60
N GLN A 110 7.62 5.69 -12.05
CA GLN A 110 6.48 5.54 -11.14
C GLN A 110 6.65 4.38 -10.16
N LEU A 111 7.19 3.25 -10.62
CA LEU A 111 7.44 2.07 -9.76
C LEU A 111 8.55 2.32 -8.75
N ALA A 112 9.63 3.02 -9.13
CA ALA A 112 10.70 3.41 -8.21
C ALA A 112 10.20 4.40 -7.14
N TRP A 113 9.35 5.36 -7.53
CA TRP A 113 8.69 6.24 -6.56
C TRP A 113 7.81 5.42 -5.60
N ALA A 114 6.97 4.53 -6.13
CA ALA A 114 6.08 3.68 -5.33
C ALA A 114 6.87 2.79 -4.35
N GLN A 115 8.00 2.23 -4.78
CA GLN A 115 8.91 1.44 -3.95
C GLN A 115 9.41 2.23 -2.74
N GLY A 116 9.80 3.50 -2.95
CA GLY A 116 10.26 4.39 -1.89
C GLY A 116 9.17 4.80 -0.89
N GLN A 117 7.91 4.83 -1.32
CA GLN A 117 6.78 5.25 -0.47
C GLN A 117 6.06 4.09 0.23
N ALA A 118 6.07 2.90 -0.35
CA ALA A 118 5.38 1.74 0.21
C ALA A 118 5.96 1.37 1.60
N LYS A 119 5.08 1.04 2.56
CA LYS A 119 5.48 0.64 3.90
C LYS A 119 5.36 -0.86 4.12
N ASP A 120 4.29 -1.45 3.60
CA ASP A 120 4.00 -2.88 3.70
C ASP A 120 5.00 -3.72 2.88
N GLU A 121 5.55 -4.77 3.49
CA GLU A 121 6.58 -5.61 2.88
C GLU A 121 6.06 -6.44 1.71
N ASN A 122 4.81 -6.90 1.81
CA ASN A 122 4.19 -7.67 0.74
C ASN A 122 3.91 -6.79 -0.49
N LEU A 123 3.44 -5.56 -0.26
CA LEU A 123 3.27 -4.54 -1.31
C LEU A 123 4.61 -4.14 -1.93
N LYS A 124 5.66 -3.92 -1.13
CA LYS A 124 7.02 -3.67 -1.63
C LYS A 124 7.49 -4.79 -2.55
N SER A 125 7.35 -6.04 -2.12
CA SER A 125 7.75 -7.21 -2.93
C SER A 125 7.00 -7.28 -4.26
N LEU A 126 5.72 -6.91 -4.30
CA LEU A 126 4.95 -6.78 -5.54
C LEU A 126 5.51 -5.66 -6.44
N ILE A 127 5.80 -4.49 -5.86
CA ILE A 127 6.37 -3.35 -6.60
C ILE A 127 7.73 -3.72 -7.18
N ASP A 128 8.61 -4.32 -6.38
CA ASP A 128 9.95 -4.76 -6.78
C ASP A 128 9.87 -5.76 -7.93
N LEU A 129 8.96 -6.74 -7.85
CA LEU A 129 8.74 -7.70 -8.92
C LEU A 129 8.29 -7.03 -10.23
N ARG A 130 7.40 -6.03 -10.15
CA ARG A 130 6.94 -5.27 -11.32
C ARG A 130 8.04 -4.39 -11.89
N LEU A 131 8.79 -3.70 -11.04
CA LEU A 131 9.91 -2.85 -11.41
C LEU A 131 10.99 -3.66 -12.16
N ALA A 132 11.35 -4.83 -11.64
CA ALA A 132 12.31 -5.71 -12.30
C ALA A 132 11.85 -6.17 -13.69
N ARG A 133 10.54 -6.41 -13.89
CA ARG A 133 9.98 -6.74 -15.22
C ARG A 133 10.10 -5.58 -16.19
N VAL A 134 9.83 -4.35 -15.74
CA VAL A 134 9.99 -3.14 -16.56
C VAL A 134 11.46 -2.94 -16.92
N GLN A 135 12.37 -3.06 -15.94
CA GLN A 135 13.82 -2.99 -16.16
C GLN A 135 14.31 -4.05 -17.16
N LEU A 136 13.76 -5.26 -17.12
CA LEU A 136 14.02 -6.30 -18.13
C LEU A 136 13.57 -5.85 -19.54
N GLN A 137 12.40 -5.22 -19.68
CA GLN A 137 11.94 -4.68 -20.98
C GLN A 137 12.85 -3.55 -21.50
N GLU A 138 13.39 -2.73 -20.59
CA GLU A 138 14.37 -1.69 -20.91
C GLU A 138 15.79 -2.22 -21.12
N ASN A 139 16.00 -3.54 -21.04
CA ASN A 139 17.31 -4.18 -21.11
C ASN A 139 18.30 -3.71 -20.01
N LYS A 140 17.79 -3.20 -18.89
CA LYS A 140 18.54 -2.84 -17.67
C LYS A 140 18.74 -4.08 -16.79
N LEU A 141 19.47 -5.05 -17.33
CA LEU A 141 19.52 -6.41 -16.77
C LEU A 141 20.15 -6.47 -15.37
N ASP A 142 21.20 -5.70 -15.12
CA ASP A 142 21.85 -5.67 -13.79
C ASP A 142 20.96 -5.02 -12.73
N ASP A 143 20.21 -3.98 -13.10
CA ASP A 143 19.30 -3.32 -12.18
C ASP A 143 18.08 -4.19 -11.89
N ALA A 144 17.57 -4.91 -12.91
CA ALA A 144 16.53 -5.92 -12.70
C ALA A 144 16.95 -6.99 -11.67
N LEU A 145 18.19 -7.49 -11.74
CA LEU A 145 18.69 -8.48 -10.78
C LEU A 145 18.77 -7.90 -9.36
N LYS A 146 19.29 -6.67 -9.20
CA LYS A 146 19.35 -5.99 -7.90
C LYS A 146 17.97 -5.77 -7.32
N THR A 147 17.01 -5.32 -8.14
CA THR A 147 15.62 -5.14 -7.73
C THR A 147 15.00 -6.45 -7.27
N LEU A 148 15.28 -7.57 -7.96
CA LEU A 148 14.79 -8.89 -7.56
C LEU A 148 15.41 -9.41 -6.25
N ASP A 149 16.56 -8.90 -5.81
CA ASP A 149 17.13 -9.22 -4.49
C ASP A 149 16.34 -8.56 -3.34
N LEU A 150 15.52 -7.55 -3.65
CA LEU A 150 14.67 -6.85 -2.67
C LEU A 150 13.35 -7.57 -2.39
N VAL A 151 12.96 -8.53 -3.24
CA VAL A 151 11.74 -9.33 -3.06
C VAL A 151 11.92 -10.32 -1.91
N LYS A 152 11.30 -10.01 -0.76
CA LYS A 152 11.46 -10.79 0.49
C LYS A 152 10.24 -11.64 0.84
N ALA A 153 9.03 -11.21 0.48
CA ALA A 153 7.83 -11.92 0.87
C ALA A 153 7.70 -13.26 0.14
N THR A 154 7.50 -14.33 0.91
CA THR A 154 7.57 -15.74 0.47
C THR A 154 6.64 -16.05 -0.71
N GLY A 155 5.45 -15.44 -0.74
CA GLY A 155 4.47 -15.61 -1.82
C GLY A 155 4.93 -15.12 -3.21
N TRP A 156 6.00 -14.33 -3.29
CA TRP A 156 6.53 -13.80 -4.55
C TRP A 156 7.79 -14.52 -5.04
N VAL A 157 8.36 -15.41 -4.23
CA VAL A 157 9.66 -16.04 -4.53
C VAL A 157 9.64 -16.76 -5.87
N ALA A 158 8.61 -17.57 -6.13
CA ALA A 158 8.49 -18.29 -7.39
C ALA A 158 8.45 -17.35 -8.61
N MET A 159 7.72 -16.24 -8.51
CA MET A 159 7.62 -15.25 -9.58
C MET A 159 8.91 -14.43 -9.74
N ALA A 160 9.60 -14.13 -8.64
CA ALA A 160 10.89 -13.44 -8.69
C ALA A 160 11.96 -14.31 -9.34
N GLN A 161 11.95 -15.62 -9.06
CA GLN A 161 12.86 -16.58 -9.71
C GLN A 161 12.53 -16.76 -11.20
N ASP A 162 11.26 -16.73 -11.58
CA ASP A 162 10.85 -16.72 -13.00
C ASP A 162 11.45 -15.51 -13.75
N VAL A 163 11.26 -14.30 -13.22
CA VAL A 163 11.82 -13.08 -13.83
C VAL A 163 13.36 -13.10 -13.79
N ARG A 164 13.97 -13.57 -12.70
CA ARG A 164 15.43 -13.70 -12.59
C ARG A 164 15.99 -14.61 -13.68
N GLY A 165 15.34 -15.74 -13.92
CA GLY A 165 15.73 -16.63 -14.99
C GLY A 165 15.66 -15.94 -16.35
N ASP A 166 14.58 -15.22 -16.64
CA ASP A 166 14.42 -14.48 -17.91
C ASP A 166 15.51 -13.42 -18.11
N VAL A 167 15.87 -12.69 -17.04
CA VAL A 167 16.98 -11.74 -17.06
C VAL A 167 18.32 -12.45 -17.36
N LEU A 168 18.58 -13.59 -16.72
CA LEU A 168 19.82 -14.35 -16.91
C LEU A 168 19.92 -14.96 -18.31
N VAL A 169 18.80 -15.44 -18.87
CA VAL A 169 18.73 -15.86 -20.28
C VAL A 169 19.12 -14.71 -21.19
N LYS A 170 18.56 -13.51 -20.96
CA LYS A 170 18.88 -12.32 -21.76
C LYS A 170 20.35 -11.90 -21.64
N LYS A 171 20.99 -12.13 -20.48
CA LYS A 171 22.43 -11.94 -20.26
C LYS A 171 23.31 -13.04 -20.88
N GLY A 172 22.73 -14.13 -21.36
CA GLY A 172 23.45 -15.31 -21.85
C GLY A 172 23.94 -16.27 -20.76
N ASP A 173 23.56 -16.04 -19.50
CA ASP A 173 23.89 -16.94 -18.38
C ASP A 173 22.86 -18.06 -18.26
N VAL A 174 23.00 -19.06 -19.14
CA VAL A 174 22.11 -20.23 -19.19
C VAL A 174 22.16 -21.05 -17.90
N LYS A 175 23.33 -21.12 -17.25
CA LYS A 175 23.49 -21.88 -16.01
C LYS A 175 22.73 -21.19 -14.88
N GLY A 176 22.93 -19.88 -14.72
CA GLY A 176 22.21 -19.08 -13.74
C GLY A 176 20.69 -19.10 -13.99
N ALA A 177 20.26 -19.02 -15.25
CA ALA A 177 18.85 -19.13 -15.60
C ALA A 177 18.23 -20.48 -15.18
N ARG A 178 18.93 -21.59 -15.45
CA ARG A 178 18.51 -22.93 -15.02
C ARG A 178 18.38 -23.02 -13.50
N GLU A 179 19.35 -22.47 -12.77
CA GLU A 179 19.32 -22.44 -11.30
C GLU A 179 18.13 -21.62 -10.79
N ALA A 180 17.87 -20.45 -11.38
CA ALA A 180 16.74 -19.59 -11.01
C ALA A 180 15.40 -20.30 -11.23
N TYR A 181 15.13 -20.80 -12.44
CA TYR A 181 13.87 -21.50 -12.71
C TYR A 181 13.67 -22.75 -11.83
N SER A 182 14.75 -23.48 -11.54
CA SER A 182 14.70 -24.64 -10.62
C SER A 182 14.33 -24.23 -9.19
N LYS A 183 14.88 -23.11 -8.69
CA LYS A 183 14.50 -22.55 -7.39
C LYS A 183 13.03 -22.10 -7.37
N GLY A 184 12.56 -21.52 -8.47
CA GLY A 184 11.15 -21.14 -8.63
C GLY A 184 10.21 -22.34 -8.53
N LEU A 185 10.58 -23.49 -9.13
CA LEU A 185 9.81 -24.73 -9.06
C LEU A 185 9.78 -25.38 -7.67
N ALA A 186 10.87 -25.24 -6.91
CA ALA A 186 10.96 -25.75 -5.54
C ALA A 186 10.20 -24.88 -4.52
N SER A 187 9.70 -23.71 -4.95
CA SER A 187 8.92 -22.79 -4.12
C SER A 187 7.42 -23.10 -4.19
N ASP A 188 6.61 -22.44 -3.35
CA ASP A 188 5.14 -22.55 -3.36
C ASP A 188 4.52 -21.82 -4.57
N ALA A 189 4.78 -22.35 -5.75
CA ALA A 189 4.32 -21.82 -7.02
C ALA A 189 2.95 -22.40 -7.41
N SER A 190 2.09 -21.57 -8.00
CA SER A 190 0.85 -22.05 -8.61
C SER A 190 1.11 -23.08 -9.71
N GLN A 191 0.17 -24.00 -9.95
CA GLN A 191 0.32 -25.05 -10.96
C GLN A 191 0.63 -24.49 -12.36
N SER A 192 0.03 -23.36 -12.72
CA SER A 192 0.29 -22.67 -14.00
C SER A 192 1.73 -22.14 -14.08
N LEU A 193 2.23 -21.52 -13.01
CA LEU A 193 3.62 -21.06 -12.95
C LEU A 193 4.60 -22.23 -12.99
N GLN A 194 4.31 -23.33 -12.30
CA GLN A 194 5.14 -24.53 -12.38
C GLN A 194 5.22 -25.10 -13.80
N ALA A 195 4.09 -25.15 -14.52
CA ALA A 195 4.08 -25.59 -15.92
C ALA A 195 4.94 -24.67 -16.79
N LEU A 196 4.82 -23.35 -16.61
CA LEU A 196 5.62 -22.35 -17.34
C LEU A 196 7.12 -22.51 -17.07
N LEU A 197 7.53 -22.64 -15.80
CA LEU A 197 8.94 -22.79 -15.41
C LEU A 197 9.55 -24.07 -15.97
N ARG A 198 8.81 -25.19 -15.98
CA ARG A 198 9.25 -26.44 -16.63
C ARG A 198 9.45 -26.26 -18.12
N MET A 199 8.53 -25.57 -18.80
CA MET A 199 8.67 -25.25 -20.22
C MET A 199 9.93 -24.41 -20.48
N LYS A 200 10.15 -23.35 -19.69
CA LYS A 200 11.36 -22.51 -19.80
C LYS A 200 12.64 -23.32 -19.58
N LEU A 201 12.70 -24.17 -18.56
CA LEU A 201 13.84 -25.06 -18.30
C LEU A 201 14.16 -26.02 -19.47
N ASN A 202 13.12 -26.61 -20.07
CA ASN A 202 13.30 -27.50 -21.22
C ASN A 202 13.86 -26.73 -22.42
N ASN A 203 13.41 -25.49 -22.63
CA ASN A 203 13.90 -24.63 -23.71
C ASN A 203 15.34 -24.14 -23.51
N LEU A 204 15.89 -24.15 -22.29
CA LEU A 204 17.31 -23.83 -22.04
C LEU A 204 18.28 -24.94 -22.45
N SER A 205 17.77 -26.13 -22.74
CA SER A 205 18.58 -27.33 -23.01
C SER A 205 18.76 -27.60 -24.51
N ASN A 206 18.09 -26.80 -25.35
CA ASN A 206 18.23 -26.74 -26.81
C ASN A 206 18.98 -25.46 -27.20
#